data_AF-A0A2I9E083-F1
#
_entry.id   AF-A0A2I9E083-F1
#
_cell.length_a   1.000
_cell.length_b   1.000
_cell.length_c   1.000
_cell.angle_alpha   90.00
_cell.angle_beta   90.00
_cell.angle_gamma   90.00
#
_symmetry.space_group_name_H-M   'P 1'
#
loop_
_entity.id
_entity.type
_entity.pdbx_description
1 polymer ?
#
loop_
_entity_poly.entity_id
_entity_poly.type
_entity_poly.pdbx_seq_one_letter_code
_entity_poly.pdbx_strand_id
1 'polypeptide(L)'
;MLSDGERRRIEAEELAAARALQEREERARHQLALHAYRQEIRAGLRPRAWWWPLRWLPPLVAVLVAVLLLRPSPAVPDDTSGGIASSALMDRCRAEVSARLGQAGLRFPNAREAAGQFSANADGKRWDGWVALPDGTRTDFSCSFTAADGSVEAELIQEETP
;
A
#
# COMPACT_ATOMS: atom_id res chain seq x y z
N MET A 1 -100.66 12.77 -0.47
CA MET A 1 -99.82 12.53 0.72
C MET A 1 -99.21 11.15 0.54
N LEU A 2 -97.88 11.02 0.57
CA LEU A 2 -97.21 9.73 0.49
C LEU A 2 -97.58 8.87 1.70
N SER A 3 -97.76 7.57 1.50
CA SER A 3 -98.00 6.64 2.61
C SER A 3 -96.71 6.44 3.41
N ASP A 4 -96.82 6.17 4.72
CA ASP A 4 -95.65 5.99 5.59
C ASP A 4 -94.71 4.85 5.11
N GLY A 5 -95.25 3.86 4.39
CA GLY A 5 -94.46 2.78 3.78
C GLY A 5 -93.60 3.24 2.59
N GLU A 6 -94.15 4.08 1.71
CA GLU A 6 -93.41 4.65 0.58
C GLU A 6 -92.28 5.56 1.06
N ARG A 7 -92.53 6.35 2.11
CA ARG A 7 -91.53 7.23 2.70
C ARG A 7 -90.32 6.46 3.25
N ARG A 8 -90.54 5.38 4.01
CA ARG A 8 -89.45 4.54 4.53
C ARG A 8 -88.64 3.87 3.43
N ARG A 9 -89.29 3.50 2.32
CA ARG A 9 -88.60 2.90 1.17
C ARG A 9 -87.69 3.89 0.48
N ILE A 10 -88.15 5.12 0.27
CA ILE A 10 -87.35 6.20 -0.31
C ILE A 10 -86.15 6.52 0.59
N GLU A 11 -86.37 6.65 1.90
CA GLU A 11 -85.30 6.88 2.88
C GLU A 11 -84.24 5.75 2.84
N ALA A 12 -84.66 4.49 2.67
CA ALA A 12 -83.74 3.35 2.55
C ALA A 12 -82.95 3.35 1.23
N GLU A 13 -83.60 3.71 0.11
CA GLU A 13 -82.95 3.81 -1.21
C GLU A 13 -81.93 4.97 -1.25
N GLU A 14 -82.25 6.11 -0.64
CA GLU A 14 -81.31 7.25 -0.50
C GLU A 14 -80.11 6.90 0.38
N LEU A 15 -80.32 6.21 1.50
CA LEU A 15 -79.24 5.74 2.38
C LEU A 15 -78.34 4.72 1.67
N ALA A 16 -78.92 3.81 0.88
CA ALA A 16 -78.15 2.84 0.10
C ALA A 16 -77.30 3.54 -0.98
N ALA A 17 -77.87 4.53 -1.67
CA ALA A 17 -77.16 5.33 -2.67
C ALA A 17 -76.01 6.13 -2.03
N ALA A 18 -76.23 6.75 -0.88
CA ALA A 18 -75.21 7.49 -0.14
C ALA A 18 -74.04 6.59 0.29
N ARG A 19 -74.32 5.38 0.81
CA ARG A 19 -73.29 4.40 1.17
C ARG A 19 -72.49 3.93 -0.04
N ALA A 20 -73.15 3.68 -1.17
CA ALA A 20 -72.49 3.26 -2.40
C ALA A 20 -71.52 4.32 -2.94
N LEU A 21 -71.84 5.61 -2.78
CA LEU A 21 -70.94 6.71 -3.13
C LEU A 21 -69.71 6.75 -2.20
N GLN A 22 -69.93 6.62 -0.88
CA GLN A 22 -68.83 6.58 0.10
C GLN A 22 -67.86 5.43 -0.18
N GLU A 23 -68.36 4.22 -0.43
CA GLU A 23 -67.50 3.08 -0.77
C GLU A 23 -66.68 3.29 -2.05
N ARG A 24 -67.26 3.97 -3.05
CA ARG A 24 -66.54 4.28 -4.30
C ARG A 24 -65.42 5.27 -4.06
N GLU A 25 -65.67 6.30 -3.25
CA GLU A 25 -64.64 7.29 -2.88
C GLU A 25 -63.51 6.65 -2.07
N GLU A 26 -63.84 5.79 -1.10
CA GLU A 26 -62.85 5.07 -0.31
C GLU A 26 -61.98 4.15 -1.18
N ARG A 27 -62.60 3.40 -2.11
CA ARG A 27 -61.87 2.57 -3.07
C ARG A 27 -60.96 3.40 -3.97
N ALA A 28 -61.42 4.55 -4.45
CA ALA A 28 -60.61 5.44 -5.28
C ALA A 28 -59.40 5.99 -4.50
N ARG A 29 -59.60 6.42 -3.25
CA ARG A 29 -58.50 6.88 -2.37
C ARG A 29 -57.51 5.76 -2.08
N HIS A 30 -58.00 4.55 -1.81
CA HIS A 30 -57.16 3.40 -1.56
C HIS A 30 -56.30 3.02 -2.78
N GLN A 31 -56.91 3.04 -3.97
CA GLN A 31 -56.17 2.79 -5.22
C GLN A 31 -55.06 3.83 -5.45
N LEU A 32 -55.35 5.13 -5.25
CA LEU A 32 -54.34 6.18 -5.36
C LEU A 32 -53.18 5.98 -4.38
N ALA A 33 -53.48 5.62 -3.12
CA ALA A 33 -52.46 5.33 -2.11
C ALA A 33 -51.56 4.14 -2.52
N LEU A 34 -52.15 3.06 -3.05
CA LEU A 34 -51.40 1.90 -3.55
C LEU A 34 -50.51 2.26 -4.74
N HIS A 35 -50.97 3.13 -5.64
CA HIS A 35 -50.17 3.59 -6.77
C HIS A 35 -48.97 4.43 -6.31
N ALA A 36 -49.18 5.36 -5.36
CA ALA A 36 -48.11 6.15 -4.77
C ALA A 36 -47.06 5.26 -4.09
N TYR A 37 -47.49 4.32 -3.26
CA TYR A 37 -46.60 3.36 -2.57
C TYR A 37 -45.77 2.52 -3.55
N ARG A 38 -46.37 2.05 -4.64
CA ARG A 38 -45.65 1.28 -5.68
C ARG A 38 -44.58 2.12 -6.39
N GLN A 39 -44.79 3.43 -6.56
CA GLN A 39 -43.79 4.31 -7.17
C GLN A 39 -42.58 4.50 -6.27
N GLU A 40 -42.79 4.68 -4.96
CA GLU A 40 -41.71 4.79 -3.97
C GLU A 40 -40.84 3.54 -3.93
N ILE A 41 -41.46 2.35 -3.91
CA ILE A 41 -40.71 1.08 -3.94
C ILE A 41 -39.87 0.97 -5.21
N ARG A 42 -40.44 1.28 -6.38
CA ARG A 42 -39.68 1.20 -7.65
C ARG A 42 -38.53 2.21 -7.71
N ALA A 43 -38.68 3.37 -7.09
CA ALA A 43 -37.60 4.35 -6.99
C ALA A 43 -36.46 3.84 -6.09
N GLY A 44 -36.80 3.20 -4.96
CA GLY A 44 -35.82 2.60 -4.05
C GLY A 44 -35.12 1.35 -4.62
N LEU A 45 -35.82 0.56 -5.43
CA LEU A 45 -35.30 -0.66 -6.05
C LEU A 45 -34.64 -0.42 -7.42
N ARG A 46 -34.36 0.83 -7.82
CA ARG A 46 -33.62 1.07 -9.06
C ARG A 46 -32.28 0.31 -8.98
N PRO A 47 -32.00 -0.62 -9.92
CA PRO A 47 -30.78 -1.40 -9.88
C PRO A 47 -29.62 -0.41 -10.00
N ARG A 48 -28.89 -0.25 -8.88
CA ARG A 48 -27.68 0.55 -8.85
C ARG A 48 -26.74 -0.08 -9.86
N ALA A 49 -26.46 0.65 -10.93
CA ALA A 49 -25.79 0.07 -12.07
C ALA A 49 -24.42 -0.49 -11.63
N TRP A 50 -24.12 -1.73 -12.03
CA TRP A 50 -22.96 -2.52 -11.57
C TRP A 50 -21.64 -1.76 -11.70
N TRP A 51 -21.47 -0.94 -12.73
CA TRP A 51 -20.26 -0.11 -12.95
C TRP A 51 -19.93 0.95 -11.88
N TRP A 52 -20.82 1.24 -10.94
CA TRP A 52 -20.61 2.30 -9.92
C TRP A 52 -19.39 2.06 -9.01
N PRO A 53 -19.16 0.84 -8.46
CA PRO A 53 -17.91 0.50 -7.78
C PRO A 53 -16.66 0.55 -8.68
N LEU A 54 -16.78 0.24 -9.98
CA LEU A 54 -15.63 0.26 -10.90
C LEU A 54 -15.03 1.66 -11.10
N ARG A 55 -15.82 2.72 -10.87
CA ARG A 55 -15.38 4.11 -11.02
C ARG A 55 -14.27 4.52 -10.04
N TRP A 56 -14.10 3.80 -8.92
CA TRP A 56 -13.09 4.10 -7.90
C TRP A 56 -11.81 3.26 -8.01
N LEU A 57 -11.79 2.24 -8.87
CA LEU A 57 -10.58 1.45 -9.13
C LEU A 57 -9.42 2.25 -9.70
N PRO A 58 -9.58 3.10 -10.75
CA PRO A 58 -8.44 3.80 -11.36
C PRO A 58 -7.66 4.73 -10.39
N PRO A 59 -8.29 5.58 -9.55
CA PRO A 59 -7.53 6.40 -8.62
C PRO A 59 -6.80 5.58 -7.53
N LEU A 60 -7.39 4.47 -7.07
CA LEU A 60 -6.74 3.58 -6.09
C LEU A 60 -5.49 2.91 -6.66
N VAL A 61 -5.55 2.44 -7.91
CA VAL A 61 -4.40 1.83 -8.59
C VAL A 61 -3.27 2.85 -8.78
N ALA A 62 -3.60 4.09 -9.18
CA ALA A 62 -2.61 5.15 -9.34
C ALA A 62 -1.87 5.46 -8.02
N VAL A 63 -2.59 5.53 -6.90
CA VAL A 63 -2.00 5.75 -5.57
C VAL A 63 -1.09 4.59 -5.16
N LEU A 64 -1.53 3.34 -5.37
CA LEU A 64 -0.72 2.16 -5.05
C LEU A 64 0.59 2.12 -5.85
N VAL A 65 0.54 2.41 -7.15
CA VAL A 65 1.72 2.47 -8.02
C VAL A 65 2.66 3.59 -7.58
N ALA A 66 2.13 4.77 -7.26
CA ALA A 66 2.94 5.88 -6.74
C ALA A 66 3.64 5.48 -5.42
N VAL A 67 2.93 4.85 -4.50
CA VAL A 67 3.51 4.37 -3.23
C VAL A 67 4.59 3.31 -3.47
N LEU A 68 4.40 2.40 -4.42
CA LEU A 68 5.41 1.40 -4.77
C LEU A 68 6.65 2.02 -5.44
N LEU A 69 6.49 3.03 -6.29
CA LEU A 69 7.60 3.73 -6.95
C LEU A 69 8.37 4.65 -6.00
N LEU A 70 7.69 5.23 -5.00
CA LEU A 70 8.32 6.09 -3.98
C LEU A 70 8.88 5.29 -2.80
N ARG A 71 8.72 3.96 -2.76
CA ARG A 71 9.29 3.16 -1.68
C ARG A 71 10.81 3.17 -1.77
N PRO A 72 11.53 3.60 -0.71
CA PRO A 72 12.97 3.43 -0.65
C PRO A 72 13.28 1.93 -0.80
N SER A 73 14.33 1.62 -1.56
CA SER A 73 14.83 0.25 -1.66
C SER A 73 15.00 -0.34 -0.25
N PRO A 74 14.60 -1.59 0.00
CA PRO A 74 14.80 -2.21 1.31
C PRO A 74 16.28 -2.10 1.69
N ALA A 75 16.54 -1.62 2.91
CA ALA A 75 17.88 -1.58 3.46
C ALA A 75 18.45 -3.00 3.43
N VAL A 76 19.70 -3.14 2.96
CA VAL A 76 20.41 -4.42 3.06
C VAL A 76 20.49 -4.75 4.55
N PRO A 77 19.97 -5.90 5.01
CA PRO A 77 20.04 -6.27 6.42
C PRO A 77 21.50 -6.33 6.83
N ASP A 78 21.84 -5.62 7.90
CA ASP A 78 23.20 -5.50 8.37
C ASP A 78 23.58 -6.78 9.13
N ASP A 79 24.53 -7.53 8.59
CA ASP A 79 24.98 -8.79 9.16
C ASP A 79 25.96 -8.52 10.31
N THR A 80 25.74 -9.12 11.46
CA THR A 80 26.59 -9.01 12.66
C THR A 80 27.41 -10.26 12.95
N SER A 81 27.44 -11.22 12.02
CA SER A 81 28.36 -12.37 12.07
C SER A 81 29.81 -11.92 12.30
N GLY A 82 30.64 -12.70 12.98
CA GLY A 82 32.05 -12.32 13.22
C GLY A 82 32.26 -11.13 14.18
N GLY A 83 31.25 -10.75 14.96
CA GLY A 83 31.40 -9.80 16.08
C GLY A 83 31.35 -8.31 15.71
N ILE A 84 31.09 -7.97 14.45
CA ILE A 84 30.92 -6.59 13.99
C ILE A 84 29.84 -6.50 12.91
N ALA A 85 29.07 -5.41 12.91
CA ALA A 85 28.16 -5.09 11.80
C ALA A 85 28.95 -4.88 10.49
N SER A 86 28.43 -5.38 9.37
CA SER A 86 29.07 -5.19 8.06
C SER A 86 29.19 -3.71 7.70
N SER A 87 28.19 -2.89 8.04
CA SER A 87 28.26 -1.42 7.88
C SER A 87 29.41 -0.81 8.69
N ALA A 88 29.56 -1.19 9.95
CA ALA A 88 30.62 -0.70 10.83
C ALA A 88 32.01 -1.14 10.36
N LEU A 89 32.13 -2.37 9.83
CA LEU A 89 33.37 -2.82 9.21
C LEU A 89 33.72 -1.97 7.98
N MET A 90 32.74 -1.71 7.10
CA MET A 90 32.98 -0.86 5.92
C MET A 90 33.50 0.51 6.29
N ASP A 91 32.93 1.16 7.31
CA ASP A 91 33.33 2.51 7.71
C ASP A 91 34.75 2.54 8.28
N ARG A 92 35.12 1.54 9.11
CA ARG A 92 36.49 1.41 9.62
C ARG A 92 37.50 1.10 8.53
N CYS A 93 37.17 0.17 7.64
CA CYS A 93 38.02 -0.20 6.52
C CYS A 93 38.21 0.95 5.53
N ARG A 94 37.16 1.73 5.25
CA ARG A 94 37.26 2.95 4.42
C ARG A 94 38.24 3.95 5.03
N ALA A 95 38.17 4.16 6.34
CA ALA A 95 39.11 5.02 7.04
C ALA A 95 40.56 4.51 6.89
N GLU A 96 40.81 3.23 7.16
CA GLU A 96 42.13 2.60 7.01
C GLU A 96 42.68 2.67 5.59
N VAL A 97 41.88 2.30 4.58
CA VAL A 97 42.29 2.35 3.18
C VAL A 97 42.55 3.79 2.73
N SER A 98 41.70 4.74 3.16
CA SER A 98 41.91 6.15 2.83
C SER A 98 43.17 6.73 3.48
N ALA A 99 43.49 6.31 4.71
CA ALA A 99 44.71 6.72 5.40
C ALA A 99 45.97 6.18 4.69
N ARG A 100 45.91 4.94 4.18
CA ARG A 100 47.02 4.32 3.43
C ARG A 100 47.25 4.94 2.07
N LEU A 101 46.17 5.25 1.34
CA LEU A 101 46.28 5.85 0.01
C LEU A 101 46.59 7.35 0.07
N GLY A 102 46.23 8.05 1.15
CA GLY A 102 46.51 9.47 1.34
C GLY A 102 45.83 10.39 0.31
N GLN A 103 44.78 9.91 -0.37
CA GLN A 103 44.10 10.62 -1.45
C GLN A 103 42.66 10.99 -1.07
N ALA A 104 42.22 12.17 -1.50
CA ALA A 104 40.83 12.59 -1.43
C ALA A 104 40.05 12.12 -2.67
N GLY A 105 38.74 11.89 -2.52
CA GLY A 105 37.88 11.50 -3.64
C GLY A 105 37.91 10.01 -3.99
N LEU A 106 38.40 9.16 -3.08
CA LEU A 106 38.32 7.71 -3.22
C LEU A 106 36.87 7.24 -3.27
N ARG A 107 36.55 6.39 -4.24
CA ARG A 107 35.23 5.79 -4.38
C ARG A 107 35.27 4.33 -3.94
N PHE A 108 34.51 4.03 -2.89
CA PHE A 108 34.31 2.68 -2.38
C PHE A 108 32.97 2.13 -2.87
N PRO A 109 32.78 0.79 -2.90
CA PRO A 109 31.49 0.20 -3.20
C PRO A 109 30.46 0.60 -2.14
N ASN A 110 29.21 0.70 -2.58
CA ASN A 110 28.09 0.89 -1.66
C ASN A 110 27.73 -0.44 -0.96
N ALA A 111 26.86 -0.39 0.05
CA ALA A 111 26.48 -1.57 0.84
C ALA A 111 25.88 -2.71 0.00
N ARG A 112 25.19 -2.39 -1.10
CA ARG A 112 24.62 -3.41 -2.00
C ARG A 112 25.69 -4.10 -2.83
N GLU A 113 26.65 -3.34 -3.33
CA GLU A 113 27.80 -3.88 -4.08
C GLU A 113 28.70 -4.73 -3.17
N ALA A 114 28.84 -4.34 -1.90
CA ALA A 114 29.66 -5.05 -0.92
C ALA A 114 28.96 -6.26 -0.26
N ALA A 115 27.65 -6.44 -0.42
CA ALA A 115 26.90 -7.46 0.32
C ALA A 115 27.43 -8.90 0.15
N GLY A 116 28.02 -9.23 -1.00
CA GLY A 116 28.63 -10.53 -1.29
C GLY A 116 30.15 -10.60 -1.06
N GLN A 117 30.75 -9.57 -0.47
CA GLN A 117 32.19 -9.42 -0.30
C GLN A 117 32.65 -9.65 1.15
N PHE A 118 31.73 -9.99 2.04
CA PHE A 118 32.03 -10.26 3.45
C PHE A 118 32.13 -11.75 3.70
N SER A 119 33.15 -12.14 4.46
CA SER A 119 33.27 -13.47 5.05
C SER A 119 33.43 -13.33 6.56
N ALA A 120 32.80 -14.22 7.33
CA ALA A 120 32.85 -14.18 8.79
C ALA A 120 33.13 -15.58 9.34
N ASN A 121 33.88 -15.62 10.43
CA ASN A 121 34.24 -16.81 11.17
C ASN A 121 34.24 -16.52 12.68
N ALA A 122 34.78 -17.44 13.49
CA ALA A 122 34.86 -17.27 14.94
C ALA A 122 35.87 -16.18 15.36
N ASP A 123 36.91 -15.95 14.54
CA ASP A 123 37.99 -15.02 14.83
C ASP A 123 37.64 -13.58 14.43
N GLY A 124 36.68 -13.40 13.52
CA GLY A 124 36.18 -12.09 13.15
C GLY A 124 35.47 -12.04 11.80
N LYS A 125 35.62 -10.91 11.11
CA LYS A 125 35.00 -10.64 9.81
C LYS A 125 35.99 -10.01 8.85
N ARG A 126 35.95 -10.42 7.60
CA ARG A 126 36.77 -9.89 6.51
C ARG A 126 35.90 -9.33 5.40
N TRP A 127 36.36 -8.24 4.80
CA TRP A 127 35.79 -7.60 3.63
C TRP A 127 36.84 -7.55 2.52
N ASP A 128 36.58 -8.26 1.43
CA ASP A 128 37.41 -8.24 0.23
C ASP A 128 36.75 -7.35 -0.83
N GLY A 129 37.24 -6.11 -0.94
CA GLY A 129 36.61 -5.06 -1.71
C GLY A 129 37.54 -4.41 -2.73
N TRP A 130 37.05 -3.29 -3.27
CA TRP A 130 37.82 -2.49 -4.21
C TRP A 130 37.65 -1.01 -3.90
N VAL A 131 38.63 -0.22 -4.29
CA VAL A 131 38.61 1.24 -4.21
C VAL A 131 39.00 1.80 -5.57
N ALA A 132 38.26 2.80 -6.04
CA ALA A 132 38.61 3.53 -7.26
C ALA A 132 39.23 4.88 -6.89
N LEU A 133 40.41 5.14 -7.43
CA LEU A 133 41.14 6.39 -7.32
C LEU A 133 40.49 7.47 -8.22
N PRO A 134 40.77 8.76 -7.97
CA PRO A 134 40.23 9.86 -8.77
C PRO A 134 40.61 9.83 -10.25
N ASP A 135 41.73 9.18 -10.59
CA ASP A 135 42.20 8.97 -11.96
C ASP A 135 41.44 7.85 -12.70
N GLY A 136 40.53 7.16 -12.01
CA GLY A 136 39.77 6.03 -12.53
C GLY A 136 40.43 4.67 -12.30
N THR A 137 41.65 4.63 -11.76
CA THR A 137 42.35 3.38 -11.43
C THR A 137 41.59 2.65 -10.33
N ARG A 138 41.35 1.36 -10.50
CA ARG A 138 40.74 0.50 -9.48
C ARG A 138 41.81 -0.37 -8.84
N THR A 139 41.79 -0.42 -7.52
CA THR A 139 42.68 -1.26 -6.71
C THR A 139 41.84 -2.14 -5.80
N ASP A 140 42.12 -3.43 -5.77
CA ASP A 140 41.46 -4.33 -4.84
C ASP A 140 42.16 -4.26 -3.47
N PHE A 141 41.40 -4.50 -2.42
CA PHE A 141 41.92 -4.52 -1.07
C PHE A 141 41.22 -5.59 -0.26
N SER A 142 41.90 -6.04 0.77
CA SER A 142 41.25 -6.79 1.84
C SER A 142 41.28 -6.02 3.14
N CYS A 143 40.25 -6.18 3.94
CA CYS A 143 40.21 -5.61 5.27
C CYS A 143 39.62 -6.60 6.26
N SER A 144 40.36 -6.90 7.33
CA SER A 144 39.96 -7.83 8.38
C SER A 144 39.73 -7.13 9.70
N PHE A 145 38.65 -7.52 10.38
CA PHE A 145 38.38 -7.22 11.77
C PHE A 145 38.62 -8.45 12.63
N THR A 146 39.36 -8.28 13.71
CA THR A 146 39.66 -9.32 14.69
C THR A 146 38.79 -9.13 15.93
N ALA A 147 37.97 -10.12 16.26
CA ALA A 147 37.02 -10.03 17.37
C ALA A 147 37.69 -10.04 18.76
N ALA A 148 38.89 -10.62 18.86
CA ALA A 148 39.61 -10.75 20.13
C ALA A 148 40.11 -9.41 20.69
N ASP A 149 40.57 -8.51 19.83
CA ASP A 149 41.14 -7.21 20.21
C ASP A 149 40.41 -6.01 19.59
N GLY A 150 39.45 -6.26 18.69
CA GLY A 150 38.68 -5.23 18.01
C GLY A 150 39.46 -4.46 16.94
N SER A 151 40.64 -4.96 16.55
CA SER A 151 41.51 -4.34 15.55
C SER A 151 40.92 -4.44 14.14
N VAL A 152 41.30 -3.49 13.29
CA VAL A 152 40.98 -3.49 11.85
C VAL A 152 42.27 -3.27 11.08
N GLU A 153 42.53 -4.15 10.14
CA GLU A 153 43.70 -4.06 9.27
C GLU A 153 43.25 -4.15 7.82
N ALA A 154 43.61 -3.14 7.02
CA ALA A 154 43.46 -3.19 5.57
C ALA A 154 44.74 -3.75 4.91
N GLU A 155 44.66 -4.19 3.66
CA GLU A 155 45.79 -4.60 2.84
C GLU A 155 45.43 -4.28 1.38
N LEU A 156 46.25 -3.50 0.70
CA LEU A 156 46.05 -3.19 -0.72
C LEU A 156 46.65 -4.32 -1.55
N ILE A 157 45.82 -4.96 -2.36
CA ILE A 157 46.25 -6.02 -3.27
C ILE A 157 46.68 -5.32 -4.56
N GLN A 158 47.99 -5.07 -4.69
CA GLN A 158 48.55 -4.63 -5.96
C GLN A 158 48.68 -5.86 -6.86
N GLU A 159 47.96 -5.89 -7.98
CA GLU A 159 48.26 -6.83 -9.05
C GLU A 159 49.65 -6.48 -9.60
N GLU A 160 50.66 -7.23 -9.19
CA GLU A 160 51.99 -7.19 -9.80
C GLU A 160 51.83 -7.74 -11.23
N THR A 161 51.66 -6.83 -12.20
CA THR A 161 51.62 -7.19 -13.62
C THR A 161 52.93 -7.88 -13.99
N PRO A 162 52.92 -9.12 -14.52
CA PRO A 162 54.12 -9.84 -14.93
C PRO A 162 54.84 -9.20 -16.13
#